data_AF-A0A957X2K7-F1
#
_entry.id   AF-A0A957X2K7-F1
#
_cell.length_a   1.000
_cell.length_b   1.000
_cell.length_c   1.000
_cell.angle_alpha   90.00
_cell.angle_beta   90.00
_cell.angle_gamma   90.00
#
_symmetry.space_group_name_H-M   'P 1'
#
loop_
_entity.id
_entity.type
_entity.pdbx_description
1 polymer ?
#
loop_
_entity_poly.entity_id
_entity_poly.type
_entity_poly.pdbx_seq_one_letter_code
_entity_poly.pdbx_strand_id
1 'polypeptide(L)'
;MIDKQMLLARQDQFVHRHLGPDDLDIERMVEVIGVDSLDALINETVPKAIRMDGSLKLAGPRSESAVLDEMRALAKQNQLYRSFIGMGYYGCLTPPVILRNILENPGWYTQYTPYQAEIAQGRLEALLNFQTMVSDLTGLEIANASLLDESSAAAEAMLFARKVGKSKSDRFLVSDRCHPQTLAVLQTRAEPMGIDLVIGEVTADAAGEAFGVLVQYPDTHGRIDDWRTVAEAVQATGGLAIAATDLLALTLLTPPGEWGADIAIGSAQRFGVPMGFGGPHAAFLACADAHKRSMPGRLVGVSIDAQGRQALRLALQTREQHIRREKAT
;
A
#
# COMPACT_ATOMS: atom_id res chain seq x y z
N MET A 1 -12.81 -52.04 -5.38
CA MET A 1 -14.07 -51.55 -4.80
C MET A 1 -14.16 -50.07 -5.13
N ILE A 2 -15.20 -49.64 -5.83
CA ILE A 2 -15.44 -48.21 -6.05
C ILE A 2 -15.72 -47.60 -4.67
N ASP A 3 -14.94 -46.62 -4.27
CA ASP A 3 -15.16 -45.90 -3.03
C ASP A 3 -16.53 -45.23 -3.11
N LYS A 4 -17.46 -45.65 -2.23
CA LYS A 4 -18.82 -45.11 -2.21
C LYS A 4 -18.84 -43.61 -1.91
N GLN A 5 -17.80 -43.06 -1.28
CA GLN A 5 -17.66 -41.62 -1.10
C GLN A 5 -17.33 -40.90 -2.42
N MET A 6 -16.58 -41.51 -3.34
CA MET A 6 -16.33 -40.94 -4.67
C MET A 6 -17.59 -40.88 -5.53
N LEU A 7 -18.48 -41.88 -5.43
CA LEU A 7 -19.75 -41.91 -6.18
C LEU A 7 -20.72 -40.80 -5.77
N LEU A 8 -20.56 -40.26 -4.55
CA LEU A 8 -21.41 -39.21 -3.97
C LEU A 8 -20.68 -37.86 -3.83
N ALA A 9 -19.45 -37.76 -4.32
CA ALA A 9 -18.65 -36.55 -4.20
C ALA A 9 -19.27 -35.42 -5.05
N ARG A 10 -19.24 -34.19 -4.51
CA ARG A 10 -19.67 -33.01 -5.25
C ARG A 10 -18.82 -32.88 -6.52
N GLN A 11 -19.47 -32.68 -7.66
CA GLN A 11 -18.84 -32.70 -8.99
C GLN A 11 -18.32 -31.33 -9.45
N ASP A 12 -18.46 -30.26 -8.66
CA ASP A 12 -17.93 -28.95 -9.01
C ASP A 12 -16.40 -28.96 -8.99
N GLN A 13 -15.78 -29.01 -10.17
CA GLN A 13 -14.33 -28.95 -10.33
C GLN A 13 -13.89 -27.52 -10.64
N PHE A 14 -13.18 -26.90 -9.71
CA PHE A 14 -12.69 -25.53 -9.85
C PHE A 14 -11.73 -25.36 -11.04
N VAL A 15 -10.94 -26.39 -11.37
CA VAL A 15 -9.95 -26.34 -12.47
C VAL A 15 -10.58 -25.97 -13.81
N HIS A 16 -11.77 -26.49 -14.12
CA HIS A 16 -12.50 -26.21 -15.37
C HIS A 16 -13.25 -24.86 -15.34
N ARG A 17 -13.29 -24.17 -14.21
CA ARG A 17 -13.77 -22.78 -14.10
C ARG A 17 -12.62 -21.78 -14.17
N HIS A 18 -11.44 -22.20 -13.74
CA HIS A 18 -10.25 -21.38 -13.69
C HIS A 18 -9.48 -21.37 -15.01
N LEU A 19 -9.30 -22.54 -15.63
CA LEU A 19 -8.65 -22.66 -16.93
C LEU A 19 -9.65 -22.30 -18.02
N GLY A 20 -9.25 -21.37 -18.91
CA GLY A 20 -10.04 -21.00 -20.07
C GLY A 20 -10.06 -22.08 -21.15
N PRO A 21 -8.90 -22.51 -21.66
CA PRO A 21 -8.81 -23.58 -22.66
C PRO A 21 -9.25 -24.94 -22.10
N ASP A 22 -10.07 -25.65 -22.85
CA ASP A 22 -10.41 -27.05 -22.59
C ASP A 22 -9.49 -28.02 -23.37
N ASP A 23 -9.75 -29.33 -23.27
CA ASP A 23 -8.92 -30.35 -23.91
C ASP A 23 -8.88 -30.19 -25.44
N LEU A 24 -9.98 -29.79 -26.07
CA LEU A 24 -10.06 -29.59 -27.52
C LEU A 24 -9.30 -28.32 -27.95
N ASP A 25 -9.39 -27.26 -27.16
CA ASP A 25 -8.59 -26.06 -27.37
C ASP A 25 -7.09 -26.37 -27.23
N ILE A 26 -6.70 -27.16 -26.22
CA ILE A 26 -5.31 -27.60 -26.01
C ILE A 26 -4.82 -28.41 -27.22
N GLU A 27 -5.59 -29.38 -27.70
CA GLU A 27 -5.27 -30.18 -28.90
C GLU A 27 -4.98 -29.29 -30.12
N ARG A 28 -5.87 -28.31 -30.37
CA ARG A 28 -5.68 -27.34 -31.48
C ARG A 28 -4.45 -26.46 -31.27
N MET A 29 -4.21 -26.02 -30.04
CA MET A 29 -3.07 -25.16 -29.72
C MET A 29 -1.73 -25.89 -29.91
N VAL A 30 -1.62 -27.15 -29.49
CA VAL A 30 -0.37 -27.93 -29.68
C VAL A 30 -0.12 -28.26 -31.15
N GLU A 31 -1.18 -28.49 -31.95
CA GLU A 31 -1.07 -28.64 -33.40
C GLU A 31 -0.49 -27.38 -34.06
N VAL A 32 -0.99 -26.19 -33.70
CA VAL A 32 -0.47 -24.92 -34.23
C VAL A 32 0.98 -24.67 -33.83
N ILE A 33 1.36 -25.04 -32.60
CA ILE A 33 2.74 -24.91 -32.10
C ILE A 33 3.67 -25.92 -32.80
N GLY A 34 3.14 -27.05 -33.27
CA GLY A 34 3.89 -28.11 -33.93
C GLY A 34 4.51 -29.11 -32.96
N VAL A 35 3.86 -29.37 -31.82
CA VAL A 35 4.28 -30.37 -30.82
C VAL A 35 3.16 -31.38 -30.56
N ASP A 36 3.54 -32.61 -30.19
CA ASP A 36 2.59 -33.73 -30.11
C ASP A 36 1.65 -33.67 -28.90
N SER A 37 1.99 -32.91 -27.85
CA SER A 37 1.20 -32.80 -26.62
C SER A 37 1.65 -31.63 -25.75
N LEU A 38 0.83 -31.30 -24.74
CA LEU A 38 1.23 -30.35 -23.69
C LEU A 38 2.46 -30.84 -22.92
N ASP A 39 2.59 -32.15 -22.66
CA ASP A 39 3.77 -32.71 -22.00
C ASP A 39 5.04 -32.56 -22.87
N ALA A 40 4.93 -32.76 -24.19
CA ALA A 40 6.02 -32.51 -25.12
C ALA A 40 6.44 -31.03 -25.08
N LEU A 41 5.48 -30.10 -25.12
CA LEU A 41 5.73 -28.67 -24.99
C LEU A 41 6.51 -28.34 -23.71
N ILE A 42 6.10 -28.90 -22.57
CA ILE A 42 6.80 -28.69 -21.29
C ILE A 42 8.20 -29.32 -21.31
N ASN A 43 8.37 -30.51 -21.91
CA ASN A 43 9.66 -31.18 -22.02
C ASN A 43 10.69 -30.38 -22.84
N GLU A 44 10.23 -29.69 -23.87
CA GLU A 44 11.07 -28.84 -24.73
C GLU A 44 11.28 -27.42 -24.15
N THR A 45 10.33 -26.92 -23.36
CA THR A 45 10.38 -25.56 -22.79
C THR A 45 11.18 -25.49 -21.48
N VAL A 46 10.96 -26.44 -20.55
CA VAL A 46 11.53 -26.38 -19.21
C VAL A 46 12.75 -27.30 -19.11
N PRO A 47 13.97 -26.77 -18.86
CA PRO A 47 15.16 -27.60 -18.79
C PRO A 47 15.05 -28.72 -17.76
N LYS A 48 15.36 -29.95 -18.17
CA LYS A 48 15.26 -31.15 -17.32
C LYS A 48 16.01 -31.01 -15.99
N ALA A 49 17.15 -30.33 -15.98
CA ALA A 49 17.99 -30.16 -14.79
C ALA A 49 17.32 -29.41 -13.63
N ILE A 50 16.27 -28.62 -13.89
CA ILE A 50 15.54 -27.86 -12.87
C ILE A 50 14.10 -28.33 -12.67
N ARG A 51 13.68 -29.41 -13.35
CA ARG A 51 12.33 -29.95 -13.21
C ARG A 51 12.22 -30.76 -11.94
N MET A 52 11.07 -30.63 -11.28
CA MET A 52 10.75 -31.46 -10.13
C MET A 52 10.43 -32.88 -10.59
N ASP A 53 11.04 -33.86 -9.95
CA ASP A 53 10.65 -35.27 -10.11
C ASP A 53 9.40 -35.57 -9.27
N GLY A 54 8.43 -36.25 -9.87
CA GLY A 54 7.19 -36.66 -9.21
C GLY A 54 6.13 -35.55 -9.11
N SER A 55 5.17 -35.72 -8.21
CA SER A 55 4.04 -34.80 -8.04
C SER A 55 4.17 -34.00 -6.75
N LEU A 56 3.56 -32.80 -6.73
CA LEU A 56 3.45 -32.00 -5.52
C LEU A 56 2.72 -32.80 -4.43
N LYS A 57 3.31 -32.87 -3.23
CA LYS A 57 2.73 -33.55 -2.07
C LYS A 57 1.68 -32.67 -1.40
N LEU A 58 0.55 -32.50 -2.07
CA LEU A 58 -0.59 -31.72 -1.59
C LEU A 58 -1.75 -32.63 -1.18
N ALA A 59 -2.65 -32.11 -0.34
CA ALA A 59 -3.96 -32.72 -0.19
C ALA A 59 -4.67 -32.74 -1.55
N GLY A 60 -5.52 -33.75 -1.77
CA GLY A 60 -6.28 -33.87 -3.02
C GLY A 60 -7.17 -32.66 -3.28
N PRO A 61 -7.60 -32.47 -4.54
CA PRO A 61 -8.46 -31.35 -4.91
C PRO A 61 -9.78 -31.40 -4.13
N ARG A 62 -10.28 -30.21 -3.79
CA ARG A 62 -11.59 -30.03 -3.14
C ARG A 62 -12.48 -29.22 -4.06
N SER A 63 -13.77 -29.47 -3.98
CA SER A 63 -14.76 -28.71 -4.75
C SER A 63 -14.88 -27.28 -4.23
N GLU A 64 -15.28 -26.32 -5.06
CA GLU A 64 -15.40 -24.91 -4.68
C GLU A 64 -16.34 -24.74 -3.48
N SER A 65 -17.48 -25.43 -3.52
CA SER A 65 -18.45 -25.41 -2.43
C SER A 65 -17.89 -26.00 -1.12
N ALA A 66 -17.07 -27.06 -1.19
CA ALA A 66 -16.44 -27.66 -0.02
C ALA A 66 -15.34 -26.76 0.59
N VAL A 67 -14.64 -25.99 -0.24
CA VAL A 67 -13.67 -24.97 0.21
C VAL A 67 -14.40 -23.85 0.94
N LEU A 68 -15.50 -23.33 0.40
CA LEU A 68 -16.29 -22.30 1.08
C LEU A 68 -16.84 -22.76 2.44
N ASP A 69 -17.32 -24.01 2.52
CA ASP A 69 -17.82 -24.59 3.78
C ASP A 69 -16.69 -24.71 4.83
N GLU A 70 -15.48 -25.14 4.42
CA GLU A 70 -14.31 -25.20 5.31
C GLU A 70 -13.86 -23.80 5.75
N MET A 71 -13.74 -22.84 4.82
CA MET A 71 -13.34 -21.48 5.15
C MET A 71 -14.31 -20.83 6.14
N ARG A 72 -15.62 -21.07 5.99
CA ARG A 72 -16.63 -20.62 6.98
C ARG A 72 -16.45 -21.29 8.33
N ALA A 73 -16.10 -22.59 8.37
CA ALA A 73 -15.85 -23.30 9.62
C ALA A 73 -14.60 -22.76 10.34
N LEU A 74 -13.53 -22.47 9.61
CA LEU A 74 -12.31 -21.84 10.14
C LEU A 74 -12.60 -20.41 10.63
N ALA A 75 -13.31 -19.61 9.83
CA ALA A 75 -13.65 -18.23 10.20
C ALA A 75 -14.48 -18.15 11.49
N LYS A 76 -15.34 -19.13 11.76
CA LYS A 76 -16.13 -19.22 13.01
C LYS A 76 -15.28 -19.43 14.27
N GLN A 77 -14.01 -19.83 14.13
CA GLN A 77 -13.10 -19.98 15.28
C GLN A 77 -12.55 -18.63 15.74
N ASN A 78 -12.61 -17.59 14.90
CA ASN A 78 -12.21 -16.24 15.29
C ASN A 78 -13.20 -15.66 16.30
N GLN A 79 -12.68 -14.96 17.30
CA GLN A 79 -13.47 -14.24 18.29
C GLN A 79 -13.50 -12.75 17.95
N LEU A 80 -14.67 -12.23 17.62
CA LEU A 80 -14.86 -10.82 17.27
C LEU A 80 -15.10 -9.99 18.53
N TYR A 81 -14.07 -9.31 19.00
CA TYR A 81 -14.15 -8.35 20.10
C TYR A 81 -14.39 -6.93 19.60
N ARG A 82 -14.91 -6.07 20.49
CA ARG A 82 -14.83 -4.62 20.33
C ARG A 82 -13.42 -4.19 20.73
N SER A 83 -12.53 -4.12 19.75
CA SER A 83 -11.14 -3.75 19.99
C SER A 83 -10.98 -2.23 20.08
N PHE A 84 -10.68 -1.72 21.27
CA PHE A 84 -10.29 -0.33 21.52
C PHE A 84 -8.77 -0.19 21.75
N ILE A 85 -7.99 -1.08 21.12
CA ILE A 85 -6.52 -1.09 21.22
C ILE A 85 -5.94 0.19 20.58
N GLY A 86 -6.53 0.65 19.48
CA GLY A 86 -6.03 1.81 18.73
C GLY A 86 -4.76 1.43 17.97
N MET A 87 -3.65 2.13 18.25
CA MET A 87 -2.33 1.84 17.66
C MET A 87 -2.35 1.82 16.11
N GLY A 88 -3.08 2.76 15.49
CA GLY A 88 -3.17 2.89 14.03
C GLY A 88 -4.30 2.11 13.37
N TYR A 89 -5.05 1.30 14.13
CA TYR A 89 -6.19 0.53 13.63
C TYR A 89 -7.45 0.83 14.45
N TYR A 90 -8.49 1.28 13.78
CA TYR A 90 -9.71 1.74 14.44
C TYR A 90 -10.93 1.11 13.78
N GLY A 91 -11.86 0.60 14.59
CA GLY A 91 -13.14 0.11 14.09
C GLY A 91 -13.88 1.23 13.35
N CYS A 92 -14.34 0.93 12.13
CA CYS A 92 -15.13 1.85 11.30
C CYS A 92 -16.28 1.09 10.62
N LEU A 93 -17.23 1.84 10.09
CA LEU A 93 -18.31 1.29 9.27
C LEU A 93 -17.94 1.44 7.80
N THR A 94 -17.76 0.33 7.08
CA THR A 94 -17.70 0.34 5.62
C THR A 94 -19.11 0.59 5.09
N PRO A 95 -19.36 1.71 4.37
CA PRO A 95 -20.68 1.96 3.83
C PRO A 95 -21.12 0.80 2.93
N PRO A 96 -22.31 0.19 3.13
CA PRO A 96 -22.71 -0.99 2.37
C PRO A 96 -22.73 -0.79 0.85
N VAL A 97 -23.00 0.44 0.41
CA VAL A 97 -22.95 0.81 -1.01
C VAL A 97 -21.53 0.74 -1.60
N ILE A 98 -20.50 1.07 -0.83
CA ILE A 98 -19.09 0.96 -1.22
C ILE A 98 -18.64 -0.50 -1.17
N LEU A 99 -18.99 -1.22 -0.09
CA LEU A 99 -18.70 -2.65 0.04
C LEU A 99 -19.21 -3.42 -1.18
N ARG A 100 -20.50 -3.27 -1.49
CA ARG A 100 -21.15 -4.04 -2.56
C ARG A 100 -20.72 -3.61 -3.97
N ASN A 101 -20.63 -2.30 -4.23
CA ASN A 101 -20.47 -1.82 -5.61
C ASN A 101 -19.01 -1.53 -6.00
N ILE A 102 -18.08 -1.54 -5.05
CA ILE A 102 -16.64 -1.35 -5.29
C ILE A 102 -15.88 -2.60 -4.85
N LEU A 103 -15.88 -2.92 -3.55
CA LEU A 103 -15.03 -3.99 -3.02
C LEU A 103 -15.43 -5.39 -3.52
N GLU A 104 -16.74 -5.66 -3.62
CA GLU A 104 -17.30 -6.93 -4.10
C GLU A 104 -17.63 -6.91 -5.60
N ASN A 105 -17.16 -5.89 -6.34
CA ASN A 105 -17.45 -5.74 -7.77
C ASN A 105 -16.21 -6.01 -8.63
N PRO A 106 -16.19 -7.08 -9.47
CA PRO A 106 -15.04 -7.40 -10.30
C PRO A 106 -14.69 -6.30 -11.31
N GLY A 107 -15.63 -5.42 -11.68
CA GLY A 107 -15.33 -4.26 -12.52
C GLY A 107 -14.44 -3.21 -11.85
N TRP A 108 -14.17 -3.34 -10.54
CA TRP A 108 -13.27 -2.48 -9.77
C TRP A 108 -11.96 -3.17 -9.36
N TYR A 109 -11.99 -4.47 -9.05
CA TYR A 109 -10.83 -5.18 -8.49
C TYR A 109 -10.08 -6.09 -9.48
N THR A 110 -10.57 -6.31 -10.70
CA THR A 110 -9.89 -7.22 -11.65
C THR A 110 -8.82 -6.51 -12.48
N GLN A 111 -8.98 -5.22 -12.74
CA GLN A 111 -7.99 -4.40 -13.43
C GLN A 111 -6.73 -4.18 -12.61
N TYR A 112 -5.63 -3.91 -13.31
CA TYR A 112 -4.35 -3.57 -12.71
C TYR A 112 -4.02 -2.06 -12.83
N THR A 113 -2.75 -1.73 -12.61
CA THR A 113 -2.20 -0.37 -12.74
C THR A 113 -2.73 0.32 -14.01
N PRO A 114 -3.17 1.60 -13.93
CA PRO A 114 -3.68 2.35 -15.07
C PRO A 114 -2.56 2.83 -16.03
N TYR A 115 -1.82 1.88 -16.62
CA TYR A 115 -0.79 2.18 -17.63
C TYR A 115 -1.40 2.73 -18.92
N GLN A 116 -2.54 2.18 -19.36
CA GLN A 116 -3.34 2.67 -20.48
C GLN A 116 -4.40 3.61 -19.93
N ALA A 117 -4.11 4.91 -19.92
CA ALA A 117 -4.89 5.91 -19.21
C ALA A 117 -6.30 6.11 -19.81
N GLU A 118 -6.42 6.00 -21.12
CA GLU A 118 -7.63 6.23 -21.92
C GLU A 118 -8.77 5.29 -21.51
N ILE A 119 -8.44 4.06 -21.09
CA ILE A 119 -9.39 3.05 -20.60
C ILE A 119 -9.35 2.89 -19.08
N ALA A 120 -8.82 3.90 -18.37
CA ALA A 120 -8.63 3.86 -16.94
C ALA A 120 -9.08 5.12 -16.19
N GLN A 121 -9.74 6.07 -16.88
CA GLN A 121 -10.12 7.37 -16.32
C GLN A 121 -10.91 7.25 -15.01
N GLY A 122 -11.84 6.31 -14.89
CA GLY A 122 -12.66 6.16 -13.67
C GLY A 122 -11.84 5.90 -12.40
N ARG A 123 -10.86 4.97 -12.44
CA ARG A 123 -9.99 4.71 -11.27
C ARG A 123 -8.91 5.77 -11.08
N LEU A 124 -8.45 6.40 -12.17
CA LEU A 124 -7.56 7.55 -12.07
C LEU A 124 -8.25 8.72 -11.36
N GLU A 125 -9.52 8.95 -11.63
CA GLU A 125 -10.32 9.97 -10.96
C GLU A 125 -10.53 9.65 -9.48
N ALA A 126 -10.87 8.40 -9.14
CA ALA A 126 -10.96 7.97 -7.74
C ALA A 126 -9.64 8.15 -6.97
N LEU A 127 -8.49 7.89 -7.61
CA LEU A 127 -7.17 8.13 -7.02
C LEU A 127 -6.83 9.62 -6.92
N LEU A 128 -7.25 10.44 -7.89
CA LEU A 128 -7.12 11.90 -7.78
C LEU A 128 -7.96 12.43 -6.60
N ASN A 129 -9.18 11.93 -6.42
CA ASN A 129 -10.03 12.27 -5.27
C ASN A 129 -9.37 11.88 -3.95
N PHE A 130 -8.71 10.72 -3.89
CA PHE A 130 -7.91 10.32 -2.72
C PHE A 130 -6.76 11.31 -2.46
N GLN A 131 -6.01 11.69 -3.49
CA GLN A 131 -4.93 12.67 -3.36
C GLN A 131 -5.45 14.02 -2.85
N THR A 132 -6.54 14.52 -3.43
CA THR A 132 -7.18 15.78 -3.02
C THR A 132 -7.66 15.71 -1.57
N MET A 133 -8.36 14.65 -1.18
CA MET A 133 -8.81 14.45 0.20
C MET A 133 -7.66 14.44 1.20
N VAL A 134 -6.54 13.76 0.87
CA VAL A 134 -5.35 13.76 1.74
C VAL A 134 -4.74 15.15 1.81
N SER A 135 -4.54 15.83 0.66
CA SER A 135 -4.00 17.19 0.62
C SER A 135 -4.84 18.17 1.45
N ASP A 136 -6.15 18.16 1.28
CA ASP A 136 -7.08 19.04 2.00
C ASP A 136 -7.01 18.79 3.52
N LEU A 137 -7.06 17.53 3.96
CA LEU A 137 -7.05 17.19 5.38
C LEU A 137 -5.69 17.36 6.04
N THR A 138 -4.59 17.21 5.30
CA THR A 138 -3.24 17.39 5.84
C THR A 138 -2.74 18.83 5.76
N GLY A 139 -3.41 19.69 4.98
CA GLY A 139 -2.97 21.06 4.71
C GLY A 139 -1.72 21.12 3.82
N LEU A 140 -1.39 20.04 3.10
CA LEU A 140 -0.20 19.93 2.25
C LEU A 140 -0.57 19.91 0.77
N GLU A 141 0.32 20.45 -0.06
CA GLU A 141 0.02 20.81 -1.46
C GLU A 141 -0.25 19.61 -2.37
N ILE A 142 0.42 18.48 -2.14
CA ILE A 142 0.28 17.29 -3.00
C ILE A 142 0.42 15.99 -2.21
N ALA A 143 -0.37 14.97 -2.58
CA ALA A 143 -0.31 13.62 -2.05
C ALA A 143 -0.14 12.57 -3.15
N ASN A 144 0.42 11.42 -2.80
CA ASN A 144 0.56 10.30 -3.73
C ASN A 144 -0.71 9.42 -3.82
N ALA A 145 -0.72 8.50 -4.79
CA ALA A 145 -1.77 7.51 -5.01
C ALA A 145 -1.52 6.23 -4.19
N SER A 146 -1.27 6.45 -2.90
CA SER A 146 -1.03 5.51 -1.80
C SER A 146 0.35 4.86 -1.65
N LEU A 147 0.61 4.42 -0.42
CA LEU A 147 1.68 3.52 0.01
C LEU A 147 1.09 2.25 0.66
N LEU A 148 1.95 1.36 1.17
CA LEU A 148 1.56 0.02 1.63
C LEU A 148 0.86 0.04 3.00
N ASP A 149 1.45 0.72 3.99
CA ASP A 149 0.93 0.89 5.34
C ASP A 149 1.61 2.11 6.01
N GLU A 150 1.15 2.51 7.19
CA GLU A 150 1.68 3.70 7.90
C GLU A 150 3.17 3.54 8.24
N SER A 151 3.57 2.36 8.70
CA SER A 151 4.95 2.09 9.13
C SER A 151 5.95 2.17 7.97
N SER A 152 5.58 1.64 6.81
CA SER A 152 6.35 1.76 5.58
C SER A 152 6.30 3.17 5.02
N ALA A 153 5.18 3.89 5.14
CA ALA A 153 5.09 5.30 4.78
C ALA A 153 6.03 6.18 5.63
N ALA A 154 6.17 5.88 6.92
CA ALA A 154 7.14 6.55 7.79
C ALA A 154 8.59 6.30 7.35
N ALA A 155 8.92 5.07 6.97
CA ALA A 155 10.25 4.75 6.43
C ALA A 155 10.51 5.45 5.08
N GLU A 156 9.52 5.49 4.20
CA GLU A 156 9.61 6.25 2.95
C GLU A 156 9.78 7.75 3.21
N ALA A 157 9.08 8.31 4.20
CA ALA A 157 9.22 9.70 4.60
C ALA A 157 10.63 10.01 5.15
N MET A 158 11.23 9.11 5.93
CA MET A 158 12.62 9.24 6.39
C MET A 158 13.60 9.29 5.21
N LEU A 159 13.49 8.38 4.25
CA LEU A 159 14.36 8.36 3.06
C LEU A 159 14.12 9.56 2.15
N PHE A 160 12.85 9.94 1.97
CA PHE A 160 12.44 11.11 1.21
C PHE A 160 13.00 12.40 1.82
N ALA A 161 12.95 12.56 3.15
CA ALA A 161 13.52 13.68 3.85
C ALA A 161 15.04 13.78 3.69
N ARG A 162 15.76 12.65 3.79
CA ARG A 162 17.21 12.60 3.53
C ARG A 162 17.55 13.03 2.10
N LYS A 163 16.67 12.70 1.14
CA LYS A 163 16.88 12.97 -0.29
C LYS A 163 16.61 14.41 -0.70
N VAL A 164 15.62 15.07 -0.10
CA VAL A 164 15.21 16.44 -0.49
C VAL A 164 15.66 17.52 0.50
N GLY A 165 15.95 17.14 1.74
CA GLY A 165 16.51 18.02 2.75
C GLY A 165 17.93 18.50 2.40
N LYS A 166 18.36 19.55 3.10
CA LYS A 166 19.67 20.21 2.92
C LYS A 166 20.59 20.05 4.14
N SER A 167 20.08 19.46 5.22
CA SER A 167 20.87 19.14 6.41
C SER A 167 22.03 18.21 6.05
N LYS A 168 23.16 18.41 6.72
CA LYS A 168 24.35 17.54 6.61
C LYS A 168 24.39 16.45 7.68
N SER A 169 23.39 16.41 8.55
CA SER A 169 23.29 15.40 9.59
C SER A 169 22.95 14.03 8.99
N ASP A 170 23.47 12.96 9.58
CA ASP A 170 23.04 11.59 9.32
C ASP A 170 22.02 11.10 10.37
N ARG A 171 21.64 11.97 11.31
CA ARG A 171 20.68 11.67 12.38
C ARG A 171 19.24 11.89 11.95
N PHE A 172 18.40 10.90 12.18
CA PHE A 172 16.95 11.01 12.10
C PHE A 172 16.36 10.87 13.50
N LEU A 173 15.62 11.87 13.95
CA LEU A 173 14.98 11.86 15.26
C LEU A 173 13.53 11.41 15.13
N VAL A 174 13.09 10.48 15.98
CA VAL A 174 11.70 10.03 16.02
C VAL A 174 11.19 10.02 17.45
N SER A 175 9.96 10.49 17.64
CA SER A 175 9.32 10.44 18.94
C SER A 175 9.08 8.99 19.37
N ASP A 176 9.49 8.65 20.58
CA ASP A 176 9.13 7.40 21.28
C ASP A 176 7.62 7.21 21.47
N ARG A 177 6.81 8.26 21.23
CA ARG A 177 5.35 8.24 21.26
C ARG A 177 4.70 7.97 19.90
N CYS A 178 5.48 7.60 18.88
CA CYS A 178 4.93 6.98 17.67
C CYS A 178 4.46 5.55 17.94
N HIS A 179 3.65 4.99 17.05
CA HIS A 179 3.23 3.60 17.18
C HIS A 179 4.43 2.62 17.17
N PRO A 180 4.44 1.59 18.02
CA PRO A 180 5.61 0.72 18.19
C PRO A 180 5.98 -0.05 16.91
N GLN A 181 4.99 -0.44 16.09
CA GLN A 181 5.25 -1.07 14.80
C GLN A 181 5.90 -0.09 13.79
N THR A 182 5.62 1.21 13.90
CA THR A 182 6.24 2.24 13.08
C THR A 182 7.70 2.44 13.48
N LEU A 183 7.98 2.48 14.79
CA LEU A 183 9.36 2.50 15.30
C LEU A 183 10.16 1.28 14.84
N ALA A 184 9.58 0.08 14.92
CA ALA A 184 10.26 -1.16 14.51
C ALA A 184 10.61 -1.18 13.00
N VAL A 185 9.71 -0.70 12.15
CA VAL A 185 9.97 -0.61 10.69
C VAL A 185 11.01 0.47 10.38
N LEU A 186 10.97 1.62 11.07
CA LEU A 186 12.00 2.65 10.94
C LEU A 186 13.40 2.12 11.30
N GLN A 187 13.52 1.41 12.43
CA GLN A 187 14.78 0.78 12.85
C GLN A 187 15.30 -0.18 11.76
N THR A 188 14.43 -1.05 11.27
CA THR A 188 14.75 -2.04 10.23
C THR A 188 15.22 -1.37 8.93
N ARG A 189 14.64 -0.22 8.58
CA ARG A 189 14.95 0.50 7.33
C ARG A 189 16.17 1.41 7.46
N ALA A 190 16.42 1.95 8.65
CA ALA A 190 17.56 2.82 8.94
C ALA A 190 18.89 2.04 8.89
N GLU A 191 18.93 0.82 9.45
CA GLU A 191 20.14 0.00 9.55
C GLU A 191 20.89 -0.22 8.22
N PRO A 192 20.27 -0.77 7.15
CA PRO A 192 20.99 -1.00 5.89
C PRO A 192 21.34 0.30 5.15
N MET A 193 20.73 1.42 5.53
CA MET A 193 20.95 2.75 4.93
C MET A 193 21.99 3.58 5.69
N GLY A 194 22.53 3.05 6.80
CA GLY A 194 23.49 3.74 7.66
C GLY A 194 22.95 5.05 8.24
N ILE A 195 21.66 5.09 8.59
CA ILE A 195 21.01 6.25 9.23
C ILE A 195 21.14 6.13 10.75
N ASP A 196 21.59 7.18 11.42
CA ASP A 196 21.59 7.27 12.89
C ASP A 196 20.17 7.56 13.40
N LEU A 197 19.39 6.51 13.64
CA LEU A 197 18.03 6.62 14.13
C LEU A 197 18.01 6.82 15.65
N VAL A 198 17.58 7.99 16.11
CA VAL A 198 17.43 8.33 17.52
C VAL A 198 15.95 8.29 17.88
N ILE A 199 15.58 7.35 18.76
CA ILE A 199 14.22 7.23 19.31
C ILE A 199 14.23 7.86 20.71
N GLY A 200 13.36 8.83 20.95
CA GLY A 200 13.25 9.45 22.27
C GLY A 200 12.31 10.64 22.31
N GLU A 201 12.42 11.44 23.36
CA GLU A 201 11.69 12.70 23.48
C GLU A 201 12.13 13.70 22.41
N VAL A 202 11.16 14.36 21.78
CA VAL A 202 11.42 15.35 20.71
C VAL A 202 11.34 16.74 21.30
N THR A 203 12.47 17.43 21.32
CA THR A 203 12.60 18.85 21.72
C THR A 203 13.12 19.67 20.54
N ALA A 204 12.94 20.99 20.58
CA ALA A 204 13.44 21.90 19.54
C ALA A 204 14.97 21.82 19.39
N ASP A 205 15.71 21.74 20.51
CA ASP A 205 17.17 21.62 20.48
C ASP A 205 17.63 20.33 19.79
N ALA A 206 17.02 19.19 20.15
CA ALA A 206 17.34 17.90 19.51
C ALA A 206 16.94 17.86 18.03
N ALA A 207 15.84 18.53 17.67
CA ALA A 207 15.36 18.64 16.30
C ALA A 207 16.37 19.38 15.39
N GLY A 208 17.06 20.39 15.91
CA GLY A 208 18.09 21.13 15.17
C GLY A 208 19.31 20.28 14.76
N GLU A 209 19.55 19.14 15.41
CA GLU A 209 20.68 18.24 15.12
C GLU A 209 20.35 17.14 14.09
N ALA A 210 19.10 17.05 13.61
CA ALA A 210 18.64 15.98 12.73
C ALA A 210 18.45 16.45 11.26
N PHE A 211 18.49 15.52 10.31
CA PHE A 211 18.04 15.80 8.93
C PHE A 211 16.52 15.64 8.77
N GLY A 212 15.87 15.00 9.73
CA GLY A 212 14.43 14.86 9.77
C GLY A 212 13.94 14.49 11.17
N VAL A 213 12.74 14.95 11.49
CA VAL A 213 12.05 14.66 12.75
C VAL A 213 10.68 14.06 12.45
N LEU A 214 10.40 12.88 12.99
CA LEU A 214 9.07 12.25 12.92
C LEU A 214 8.35 12.33 14.27
N VAL A 215 7.16 12.92 14.26
CA VAL A 215 6.22 12.93 15.39
C VAL A 215 4.90 12.28 15.00
N GLN A 216 4.16 11.77 15.98
CA GLN A 216 2.81 11.25 15.80
C GLN A 216 1.78 12.26 16.33
N TYR A 217 0.74 12.55 15.54
CA TYR A 217 -0.24 13.61 15.81
C TYR A 217 -1.67 13.17 15.44
N PRO A 218 -2.53 12.82 16.41
CA PRO A 218 -2.25 12.59 17.84
C PRO A 218 -1.25 11.45 18.07
N ASP A 219 -0.59 11.44 19.23
CA ASP A 219 0.40 10.42 19.55
C ASP A 219 -0.21 9.03 19.86
N THR A 220 0.63 8.01 20.05
CA THR A 220 0.15 6.64 20.32
C THR A 220 -0.65 6.49 21.62
N HIS A 221 -0.60 7.48 22.51
CA HIS A 221 -1.35 7.54 23.75
C HIS A 221 -2.55 8.49 23.67
N GLY A 222 -2.77 9.12 22.51
CA GLY A 222 -3.88 10.03 22.23
C GLY A 222 -3.62 11.48 22.64
N ARG A 223 -2.37 11.88 22.92
CA ARG A 223 -2.04 13.28 23.23
C ARG A 223 -1.95 14.11 21.95
N ILE A 224 -2.33 15.37 22.09
CA ILE A 224 -2.24 16.39 21.04
C ILE A 224 -1.29 17.45 21.57
N ASP A 225 -0.12 17.57 20.96
CA ASP A 225 0.89 18.56 21.32
C ASP A 225 1.06 19.58 20.17
N ASP A 226 1.59 20.77 20.49
CA ASP A 226 1.95 21.79 19.48
C ASP A 226 3.40 21.57 19.03
N TRP A 227 3.59 21.29 17.74
CA TRP A 227 4.88 20.94 17.14
C TRP A 227 5.54 22.09 16.36
N ARG A 228 4.98 23.31 16.37
CA ARG A 228 5.51 24.46 15.60
C ARG A 228 6.98 24.73 15.90
N THR A 229 7.37 24.78 17.17
CA THR A 229 8.74 25.08 17.58
C THR A 229 9.74 23.99 17.14
N VAL A 230 9.30 22.73 17.13
CA VAL A 230 10.10 21.60 16.63
C VAL A 230 10.27 21.70 15.11
N ALA A 231 9.19 22.04 14.39
CA ALA A 231 9.23 22.22 12.94
C ALA A 231 10.17 23.35 12.53
N GLU A 232 10.05 24.52 13.18
CA GLU A 232 10.93 25.67 12.96
C GLU A 232 12.41 25.31 13.21
N ALA A 233 12.70 24.56 14.29
CA ALA A 233 14.06 24.21 14.67
C ALA A 233 14.75 23.25 13.68
N VAL A 234 14.07 22.20 13.23
CA VAL A 234 14.65 21.26 12.24
C VAL A 234 14.80 21.93 10.87
N GLN A 235 13.86 22.79 10.48
CA GLN A 235 13.92 23.52 9.20
C GLN A 235 15.04 24.57 9.19
N ALA A 236 15.33 25.21 10.33
CA ALA A 236 16.42 26.16 10.46
C ALA A 236 17.81 25.56 10.13
N THR A 237 17.96 24.24 10.28
CA THR A 237 19.19 23.51 9.91
C THR A 237 19.06 22.74 8.59
N GLY A 238 17.97 22.96 7.85
CA GLY A 238 17.69 22.37 6.55
C GLY A 238 17.21 20.92 6.59
N GLY A 239 16.82 20.41 7.76
CA GLY A 239 16.08 19.15 7.88
C GLY A 239 14.58 19.36 7.66
N LEU A 240 13.79 18.29 7.76
CA LEU A 240 12.33 18.33 7.54
C LEU A 240 11.54 17.83 8.75
N ALA A 241 10.38 18.44 8.98
CA ALA A 241 9.38 18.02 9.95
C ALA A 241 8.37 17.05 9.31
N ILE A 242 8.13 15.91 9.97
CA ILE A 242 7.28 14.83 9.46
C ILE A 242 6.22 14.49 10.51
N ALA A 243 4.96 14.41 10.09
CA ALA A 243 3.83 14.05 10.92
C ALA A 243 3.22 12.70 10.50
N ALA A 244 3.30 11.68 11.35
CA ALA A 244 2.41 10.52 11.30
C ALA A 244 1.05 10.92 11.90
N THR A 245 -0.05 10.82 11.17
CA THR A 245 -1.33 11.42 11.56
C THR A 245 -2.55 10.59 11.17
N ASP A 246 -3.70 11.00 11.67
CA ASP A 246 -5.00 10.34 11.50
C ASP A 246 -5.97 11.27 10.75
N LEU A 247 -6.39 10.87 9.55
CA LEU A 247 -7.27 11.71 8.69
C LEU A 247 -8.60 12.07 9.35
N LEU A 248 -9.15 11.22 10.24
CA LEU A 248 -10.38 11.55 10.95
C LEU A 248 -10.13 12.61 12.03
N ALA A 249 -9.01 12.50 12.76
CA ALA A 249 -8.63 13.51 13.74
C ALA A 249 -8.44 14.89 13.09
N LEU A 250 -7.86 14.93 11.88
CA LEU A 250 -7.65 16.17 11.13
C LEU A 250 -8.92 16.84 10.62
N THR A 251 -10.09 16.21 10.75
CA THR A 251 -11.37 16.91 10.52
C THR A 251 -11.68 17.95 11.61
N LEU A 252 -10.99 17.89 12.75
CA LEU A 252 -11.18 18.79 13.90
C LEU A 252 -9.90 19.49 14.34
N LEU A 253 -8.74 18.86 14.15
CA LEU A 253 -7.44 19.38 14.59
C LEU A 253 -6.81 20.28 13.53
N THR A 254 -5.96 21.22 13.98
CA THR A 254 -5.09 21.98 13.10
C THR A 254 -4.20 21.00 12.31
N PRO A 255 -4.27 20.99 10.97
CA PRO A 255 -3.59 20.00 10.16
C PRO A 255 -2.07 20.24 10.10
N PRO A 256 -1.27 19.19 9.80
CA PRO A 256 0.20 19.27 9.72
C PRO A 256 0.76 20.46 8.94
N GLY A 257 0.22 20.75 7.75
CA GLY A 257 0.69 21.86 6.93
C GLY A 257 0.53 23.22 7.59
N GLU A 258 -0.45 23.41 8.49
CA GLU A 258 -0.70 24.69 9.16
C GLU A 258 0.24 24.95 10.34
N TRP A 259 0.81 23.91 10.96
CA TRP A 259 1.82 24.06 12.00
C TRP A 259 3.26 23.92 11.50
N GLY A 260 3.44 23.73 10.18
CA GLY A 260 4.74 23.76 9.53
C GLY A 260 5.37 22.40 9.26
N ALA A 261 4.61 21.30 9.28
CA ALA A 261 5.12 20.01 8.80
C ALA A 261 5.46 20.09 7.30
N ASP A 262 6.57 19.49 6.88
CA ASP A 262 6.94 19.37 5.46
C ASP A 262 6.30 18.14 4.80
N ILE A 263 6.07 17.08 5.60
CA ILE A 263 5.55 15.79 5.16
C ILE A 263 4.49 15.30 6.16
N ALA A 264 3.37 14.79 5.66
CA ALA A 264 2.37 14.07 6.46
C ALA A 264 2.17 12.65 5.90
N ILE A 265 2.15 11.67 6.80
CA ILE A 265 1.91 10.26 6.49
C ILE A 265 0.88 9.66 7.44
N GLY A 266 0.30 8.52 7.08
CA GLY A 266 -0.65 7.81 7.93
C GLY A 266 -1.44 6.76 7.18
N SER A 267 -2.41 6.16 7.86
CA SER A 267 -3.35 5.19 7.28
C SER A 267 -4.70 5.83 6.95
N ALA A 268 -5.25 5.53 5.77
CA ALA A 268 -6.64 5.87 5.43
C ALA A 268 -7.64 4.80 5.89
N GLN A 269 -7.22 3.78 6.67
CA GLN A 269 -8.04 2.63 7.05
C GLN A 269 -9.42 3.03 7.61
N ARG A 270 -9.46 3.95 8.58
CA ARG A 270 -10.70 4.28 9.28
C ARG A 270 -11.68 5.09 8.44
N PHE A 271 -11.32 5.48 7.22
CA PHE A 271 -12.24 6.01 6.21
C PHE A 271 -12.96 4.88 5.47
N GLY A 272 -13.60 4.01 6.24
CA GLY A 272 -14.52 2.98 5.72
C GLY A 272 -13.87 1.70 5.23
N VAL A 273 -12.60 1.40 5.53
CA VAL A 273 -11.97 0.12 5.18
C VAL A 273 -11.93 -0.81 6.39
N PRO A 274 -12.37 -2.08 6.30
CA PRO A 274 -12.34 -3.01 7.44
C PRO A 274 -10.94 -3.20 8.02
N MET A 275 -10.82 -3.44 9.33
CA MET A 275 -9.50 -3.67 9.97
C MET A 275 -8.70 -4.82 9.34
N GLY A 276 -9.37 -5.81 8.75
CA GLY A 276 -8.72 -6.84 7.92
C GLY A 276 -7.65 -7.68 8.62
N PHE A 277 -7.63 -7.69 9.96
CA PHE A 277 -6.55 -8.29 10.75
C PHE A 277 -5.14 -7.82 10.33
N GLY A 278 -5.04 -6.55 9.92
CA GLY A 278 -3.79 -5.89 9.51
C GLY A 278 -3.84 -5.21 8.13
N GLY A 279 -4.76 -5.60 7.24
CA GLY A 279 -4.83 -4.99 5.91
C GLY A 279 -5.78 -5.68 4.93
N PRO A 280 -5.85 -5.22 3.67
CA PRO A 280 -5.03 -4.13 3.09
C PRO A 280 -5.62 -2.73 3.36
N HIS A 281 -4.75 -1.76 3.66
CA HIS A 281 -5.13 -0.36 3.87
C HIS A 281 -4.23 0.55 3.06
N ALA A 282 -4.81 1.54 2.38
CA ALA A 282 -4.01 2.56 1.70
C ALA A 282 -3.39 3.49 2.74
N ALA A 283 -2.06 3.52 2.81
CA ALA A 283 -1.36 4.60 3.49
C ALA A 283 -1.22 5.80 2.56
N PHE A 284 -1.01 6.99 3.13
CA PHE A 284 -0.79 8.22 2.37
C PHE A 284 0.57 8.83 2.69
N LEU A 285 1.08 9.60 1.73
CA LEU A 285 2.15 10.57 1.94
C LEU A 285 1.80 11.85 1.19
N ALA A 286 1.80 12.97 1.92
CA ALA A 286 1.63 14.31 1.39
C ALA A 286 2.84 15.19 1.72
N CYS A 287 3.15 16.16 0.85
CA CYS A 287 4.24 17.11 1.03
C CYS A 287 4.03 18.36 0.16
N ALA A 288 5.01 19.28 0.16
CA ALA A 288 5.04 20.43 -0.75
C ALA A 288 5.22 20.00 -2.22
N ASP A 289 4.57 20.71 -3.16
CA ASP A 289 4.62 20.46 -4.60
C ASP A 289 6.04 20.56 -5.16
N ALA A 290 6.87 21.42 -4.56
CA ALA A 290 8.28 21.56 -4.89
C ALA A 290 9.07 20.23 -4.81
N HIS A 291 8.62 19.28 -3.97
CA HIS A 291 9.27 18.00 -3.77
C HIS A 291 8.65 16.83 -4.56
N LYS A 292 7.62 17.07 -5.38
CA LYS A 292 6.92 16.01 -6.15
C LYS A 292 7.82 15.14 -7.04
N ARG A 293 8.97 15.67 -7.47
CA ARG A 293 9.96 14.93 -8.29
C ARG A 293 10.70 13.84 -7.51
N SER A 294 10.66 13.88 -6.19
CA SER A 294 11.28 12.88 -5.32
C SER A 294 10.24 12.08 -4.51
N MET A 295 8.95 12.40 -4.65
CA MET A 295 7.86 11.72 -3.92
C MET A 295 7.84 10.22 -4.26
N PRO A 296 7.69 9.33 -3.26
CA PRO A 296 7.57 7.90 -3.48
C PRO A 296 6.18 7.50 -3.99
N GLY A 297 6.12 6.40 -4.73
CA GLY A 297 4.87 5.84 -5.24
C GLY A 297 4.31 6.58 -6.46
N ARG A 298 3.12 6.15 -6.87
CA ARG A 298 2.42 6.69 -8.05
C ARG A 298 1.79 8.03 -7.73
N LEU A 299 1.61 8.86 -8.75
CA LEU A 299 0.94 10.15 -8.64
C LEU A 299 0.05 10.32 -9.86
N VAL A 300 -1.25 10.56 -9.65
CA VAL A 300 -2.18 10.96 -10.70
C VAL A 300 -2.05 12.45 -10.93
N GLY A 301 -1.98 12.84 -12.20
CA GLY A 301 -1.97 14.24 -12.62
C GLY A 301 -2.99 14.50 -13.73
N VAL A 302 -3.45 15.74 -13.77
CA VAL A 302 -4.29 16.27 -14.84
C VAL A 302 -3.43 16.59 -16.07
N SER A 303 -3.94 16.27 -17.24
CA SER A 303 -3.32 16.49 -18.54
C SER A 303 -4.41 16.83 -19.58
N ILE A 304 -4.04 16.82 -20.85
CA ILE A 304 -4.94 17.05 -21.98
C ILE A 304 -4.82 15.92 -23.01
N ASP A 305 -5.95 15.53 -23.60
CA ASP A 305 -5.99 14.55 -24.68
C ASP A 305 -5.73 15.19 -26.05
N ALA A 306 -5.74 14.36 -27.11
CA ALA A 306 -5.53 14.81 -28.49
C ALA A 306 -6.61 15.78 -29.02
N GLN A 307 -7.78 15.86 -28.38
CA GLN A 307 -8.85 16.80 -28.71
C GLN A 307 -8.82 18.05 -27.83
N GLY A 308 -7.81 18.21 -26.97
CA GLY A 308 -7.67 19.33 -26.05
C GLY A 308 -8.58 19.26 -24.82
N ARG A 309 -9.19 18.10 -24.54
CA ARG A 309 -10.03 17.90 -23.35
C ARG A 309 -9.17 17.51 -22.16
N GLN A 310 -9.58 17.92 -20.97
CA GLN A 310 -8.91 17.53 -19.73
C GLN A 310 -9.03 16.01 -19.51
N ALA A 311 -7.91 15.36 -19.20
CA ALA A 311 -7.82 13.92 -18.96
C ALA A 311 -6.79 13.60 -17.88
N LEU A 312 -6.92 12.44 -17.24
CA LEU A 312 -6.04 12.00 -16.14
C LEU A 312 -5.00 10.99 -16.61
N ARG A 313 -3.83 10.97 -15.99
CA ARG A 313 -2.81 9.93 -16.19
C ARG A 313 -1.89 9.83 -14.98
N LEU A 314 -1.12 8.74 -14.92
CA LEU A 314 0.04 8.68 -14.02
C LEU A 314 1.11 9.69 -14.50
N ALA A 315 1.52 10.57 -13.59
CA ALA A 315 2.43 11.68 -13.80
C ALA A 315 3.82 11.41 -13.19
N LEU A 316 4.85 12.05 -13.77
CA LEU A 316 6.24 11.96 -13.29
C LEU A 316 6.74 10.52 -13.11
N GLN A 317 6.36 9.60 -14.01
CA GLN A 317 6.67 8.17 -13.90
C GLN A 317 8.17 7.87 -13.93
N THR A 318 9.01 8.80 -14.37
CA THR A 318 10.47 8.66 -14.33
C THR A 318 11.00 8.53 -12.91
N ARG A 319 10.21 8.79 -11.87
CA ARG A 319 10.54 8.49 -10.47
C ARG A 319 10.55 7.00 -10.13
N GLU A 320 9.78 6.21 -10.85
CA GLU A 320 9.40 4.87 -10.44
C GLU A 320 10.40 3.79 -10.91
N GLN A 321 10.37 2.65 -10.21
CA GLN A 321 11.29 1.52 -10.41
C GLN A 321 11.35 0.99 -11.85
N HIS A 322 10.23 1.03 -12.59
CA HIS A 322 10.17 0.49 -13.95
C HIS A 322 10.95 1.35 -14.97
N ILE A 323 11.30 2.59 -14.62
CA ILE A 323 12.14 3.49 -15.43
C ILE A 323 13.53 3.64 -14.81
N ARG A 324 13.62 3.95 -13.50
CA ARG A 324 14.90 4.30 -12.86
C ARG A 324 15.57 3.18 -12.07
N ARG A 325 14.90 2.04 -11.88
CA ARG A 325 15.46 0.86 -11.20
C ARG A 325 16.08 1.24 -9.85
N GLU A 326 17.37 1.01 -9.65
CA GLU A 326 18.12 1.33 -8.43
C GLU A 326 18.20 2.84 -8.12
N LYS A 327 17.93 3.71 -9.11
CA LYS A 327 17.92 5.17 -8.95
C LYS A 327 16.51 5.75 -8.76
N ALA A 328 15.51 4.90 -8.52
CA ALA A 328 14.15 5.33 -8.25
C ALA A 328 14.08 6.23 -7.00
N THR A 329 12.93 6.85 -6.78
CA THR A 329 12.68 7.69 -5.60
C THR A 329 12.94 6.95 -4.32
#